data_AF-A0A520XV32-F1
#
_entry.id   AF-A0A520XV32-F1
#
_cell.length_a   1.000
_cell.length_b   1.000
_cell.length_c   1.000
_cell.angle_alpha   90.00
_cell.angle_beta   90.00
_cell.angle_gamma   90.00
#
_symmetry.space_group_name_H-M   'P 1'
#
loop_
_entity.id
_entity.type
_entity.pdbx_description
1 polymer ?
#
loop_
_entity_poly.entity_id
_entity_poly.type
_entity_poly.pdbx_seq_one_letter_code
_entity_poly.pdbx_strand_id
1 'polypeptide(L)'
;MSLERGLDKLNLPLTKYNIWDDPEYAATVREIANGNETVPTVVIGDAKLVNPSAGQVLQALSAEAPELIPEGVEIPPPGKAGGLINRLLGGS
;
A
#
# COMPACT_ATOMS: atom_id res chain seq x y z
N MET A 1 -2.05 -8.57 12.00
CA MET A 1 -1.25 -7.33 11.87
C MET A 1 -2.13 -6.09 12.10
N SER A 2 -1.54 -4.95 12.47
CA SER A 2 -2.28 -3.69 12.71
C SER A 2 -2.78 -3.04 11.42
N LEU A 3 -2.06 -3.18 10.29
CA LEU A 3 -2.49 -2.62 9.00
C LEU A 3 -3.74 -3.33 8.48
N GLU A 4 -3.67 -4.65 8.30
CA GLU A 4 -4.78 -5.46 7.79
C GLU A 4 -6.08 -5.22 8.58
N ARG A 5 -6.01 -5.28 9.92
CA ARG A 5 -7.16 -4.99 10.78
C ARG A 5 -7.69 -3.57 10.63
N GLY A 6 -6.83 -2.60 10.29
CA GLY A 6 -7.23 -1.23 10.02
C GLY A 6 -8.02 -1.11 8.72
N LEU A 7 -7.53 -1.75 7.66
CA LEU A 7 -8.18 -1.72 6.34
C LEU A 7 -9.48 -2.54 6.30
N ASP A 8 -9.52 -3.67 7.00
CA ASP A 8 -10.71 -4.53 7.14
C ASP A 8 -11.88 -3.79 7.80
N LYS A 9 -11.61 -2.98 8.83
CA LYS A 9 -12.62 -2.12 9.48
C LYS A 9 -13.22 -1.07 8.55
N LEU A 10 -12.47 -0.68 7.52
CA LEU A 10 -12.91 0.27 6.49
C LEU A 10 -13.62 -0.45 5.34
N ASN A 11 -13.74 -1.78 5.39
CA ASN A 11 -14.37 -2.62 4.39
C ASN A 11 -13.79 -2.41 2.97
N LEU A 12 -12.49 -2.13 2.92
CA LEU A 12 -11.77 -1.93 1.67
C LEU A 12 -11.62 -3.28 0.93
N PRO A 13 -11.79 -3.32 -0.40
CA PRO A 13 -11.49 -4.50 -1.17
C PRO A 13 -9.98 -4.77 -1.15
N LEU A 14 -9.57 -5.95 -0.67
CA LEU A 14 -8.17 -6.35 -0.55
C LEU A 14 -7.94 -7.69 -1.23
N THR A 15 -7.03 -7.71 -2.21
CA THR A 15 -6.45 -8.94 -2.72
C THR A 15 -5.13 -9.19 -2.02
N LYS A 16 -4.99 -10.35 -1.37
CA LYS A 16 -3.82 -10.68 -0.56
C LYS A 16 -2.97 -11.73 -1.27
N TYR A 17 -1.67 -11.47 -1.33
CA TYR A 17 -0.68 -12.39 -1.87
C TYR A 17 0.35 -12.72 -0.79
N ASN A 18 0.60 -14.01 -0.62
CA ASN A 18 1.56 -14.51 0.36
C ASN A 18 2.89 -14.81 -0.32
N ILE A 19 3.97 -14.11 0.07
CA ILE A 19 5.29 -14.26 -0.55
C ILE A 19 5.92 -15.65 -0.36
N TRP A 20 5.43 -16.44 0.58
CA TRP A 20 5.92 -17.81 0.80
C TRP A 20 5.20 -18.86 -0.05
N ASP A 21 4.06 -18.50 -0.65
CA ASP A 21 3.29 -19.41 -1.53
C ASP A 21 3.83 -19.42 -2.96
N ASP A 22 4.34 -18.28 -3.45
CA ASP A 22 4.85 -18.15 -4.82
C ASP A 22 6.12 -17.28 -4.85
N PRO A 23 7.24 -17.79 -5.42
CA PRO A 23 8.46 -17.00 -5.57
C PRO A 23 8.27 -15.71 -6.37
N GLU A 24 7.29 -15.60 -7.26
CA GLU A 24 7.00 -14.37 -8.02
C GLU A 24 6.46 -13.25 -7.10
N TYR A 25 5.70 -13.60 -6.07
CA TYR A 25 5.25 -12.61 -5.08
C TYR A 25 6.42 -12.10 -4.24
N ALA A 26 7.35 -12.98 -3.85
CA ALA A 26 8.58 -12.56 -3.17
C ALA A 26 9.47 -11.69 -4.07
N ALA A 27 9.58 -12.01 -5.36
CA ALA A 27 10.32 -11.20 -6.33
C ALA A 27 9.71 -9.79 -6.45
N THR A 28 8.39 -9.70 -6.58
CA THR A 28 7.65 -8.43 -6.62
C THR A 28 7.89 -7.58 -5.37
N VAL A 29 7.85 -8.20 -4.18
CA VAL A 29 8.14 -7.48 -2.93
C VAL A 29 9.58 -6.97 -2.91
N ARG A 30 10.57 -7.78 -3.34
CA ARG A 30 11.96 -7.34 -3.44
C ARG A 30 12.13 -6.17 -4.40
N GLU A 31 11.47 -6.18 -5.56
CA GLU A 31 11.53 -5.04 -6.49
C GLU A 31 10.98 -3.76 -5.86
N ILE A 32 9.87 -3.85 -5.12
CA ILE A 32 9.25 -2.69 -4.47
C ILE A 32 10.04 -2.22 -3.24
N ALA A 33 10.60 -3.14 -2.47
CA ALA A 33 11.27 -2.88 -1.21
C ALA A 33 12.80 -2.82 -1.31
N ASN A 34 13.32 -2.39 -2.46
CA ASN A 34 14.76 -2.18 -2.70
C ASN A 34 15.61 -3.41 -2.36
N GLY A 35 15.18 -4.59 -2.84
CA GLY A 35 15.83 -5.88 -2.63
C GLY A 35 15.42 -6.62 -1.36
N ASN A 36 14.62 -6.02 -0.47
CA ASN A 36 14.19 -6.63 0.79
C ASN A 36 12.85 -7.36 0.67
N GLU A 37 12.57 -8.32 1.56
CA GLU A 37 11.26 -8.98 1.66
C GLU A 37 10.38 -8.35 2.75
N THR A 38 10.33 -7.02 2.78
CA THR A 38 9.57 -6.30 3.81
C THR A 38 8.07 -6.38 3.54
N VAL A 39 7.32 -6.88 4.52
CA VAL A 39 5.86 -7.01 4.48
C VAL A 39 5.21 -6.29 5.67
N PRO A 40 3.98 -5.79 5.54
CA PRO A 40 3.16 -5.76 4.32
C PRO A 40 3.71 -4.80 3.25
N THR A 41 3.65 -5.19 1.98
CA THR A 41 3.84 -4.30 0.83
C THR A 41 2.49 -4.13 0.14
N VAL A 42 2.10 -2.89 -0.19
CA VAL A 42 0.79 -2.55 -0.74
C VAL A 42 0.97 -1.84 -2.07
N VAL A 43 0.16 -2.24 -3.05
CA VAL A 43 0.08 -1.61 -4.37
C VAL A 43 -1.33 -1.06 -4.56
N ILE A 44 -1.44 0.20 -5.00
CA ILE A 44 -2.70 0.90 -5.26
C ILE A 44 -2.50 1.73 -6.52
N GLY A 45 -3.10 1.35 -7.65
CA GLY A 45 -2.78 1.98 -8.93
C GLY A 45 -1.27 1.91 -9.21
N ASP A 46 -0.65 3.08 -9.44
CA ASP A 46 0.79 3.21 -9.63
C ASP A 46 1.56 3.36 -8.30
N ALA A 47 0.86 3.64 -7.20
CA ALA A 47 1.47 3.78 -5.88
C ALA A 47 1.93 2.44 -5.31
N LYS A 48 3.19 2.38 -4.90
CA LYS A 48 3.84 1.23 -4.26
C LYS A 48 4.32 1.64 -2.87
N LEU A 49 3.85 0.95 -1.83
CA LEU A 49 4.11 1.29 -0.43
C LEU A 49 4.74 0.11 0.31
N VAL A 50 5.88 0.35 0.96
CA VAL A 50 6.60 -0.64 1.77
C VAL A 50 6.28 -0.42 3.25
N ASN A 51 5.78 -1.46 3.93
CA ASN A 51 5.34 -1.44 5.33
C ASN A 51 4.54 -0.19 5.74
N PRO A 52 3.47 0.18 5.00
CA PRO A 52 2.73 1.39 5.30
C PRO A 52 1.88 1.26 6.56
N SER A 53 1.61 2.41 7.18
CA SER A 53 0.48 2.57 8.10
C SER A 53 -0.86 2.68 7.36
N ALA A 54 -1.98 2.46 8.05
CA ALA A 54 -3.31 2.61 7.45
C ALA A 54 -3.57 4.03 6.91
N GLY A 55 -3.04 5.05 7.59
CA GLY A 55 -3.14 6.44 7.11
C GLY A 55 -2.39 6.70 5.81
N GLN A 56 -1.21 6.06 5.62
CA GLN A 56 -0.48 6.15 4.34
C GLN A 56 -1.23 5.45 3.20
N VAL A 57 -1.89 4.32 3.49
CA VAL A 57 -2.76 3.65 2.51
C VAL A 57 -3.94 4.55 2.13
N LEU A 58 -4.61 5.17 3.09
CA LEU A 58 -5.71 6.11 2.82
C LEU A 58 -5.27 7.34 2.01
N GLN A 59 -4.07 7.85 2.27
CA GLN A 59 -3.51 8.94 1.49
C GLN A 59 -3.19 8.53 0.05
N ALA A 60 -2.67 7.32 -0.17
CA ALA A 60 -2.44 6.82 -1.52
C ALA A 60 -3.76 6.56 -2.26
N LEU A 61 -4.77 6.01 -1.58
CA LEU A 61 -6.11 5.83 -2.15
C LEU A 61 -6.72 7.15 -2.62
N SER A 62 -6.51 8.26 -1.91
CA SER A 62 -7.11 9.54 -2.28
C SER A 62 -6.59 10.10 -3.60
N ALA A 63 -5.36 9.71 -3.98
CA ALA A 63 -4.75 10.09 -5.24
C ALA A 63 -5.03 9.09 -6.37
N GLU A 64 -5.04 7.79 -6.06
CA GLU A 64 -5.03 6.72 -7.07
C GLU A 64 -6.41 6.09 -7.31
N ALA A 65 -7.27 6.04 -6.30
CA ALA A 65 -8.59 5.40 -6.35
C ALA A 65 -9.54 5.99 -5.28
N PRO A 66 -9.89 7.30 -5.37
CA PRO A 66 -10.68 7.98 -4.36
C PRO A 66 -12.09 7.36 -4.18
N GLU A 67 -12.63 6.71 -5.22
CA GLU A 67 -13.92 6.00 -5.16
C GLU A 67 -13.93 4.81 -4.20
N LEU A 68 -12.76 4.30 -3.78
CA LEU A 68 -12.66 3.21 -2.81
C LEU A 68 -12.71 3.70 -1.36
N ILE A 69 -12.60 5.02 -1.12
CA ILE A 69 -12.62 5.57 0.23
C ILE A 69 -14.08 5.60 0.74
N PRO A 70 -14.39 4.93 1.88
CA PRO A 70 -15.74 4.94 2.42
C PRO A 70 -16.17 6.35 2.84
N GLU A 71 -17.47 6.63 2.71
CA GLU A 71 -18.03 7.92 3.14
C GLU A 71 -17.79 8.16 4.64
N GLY A 72 -17.42 9.39 4.99
CA GLY A 72 -17.15 9.79 6.37
C GLY A 72 -15.79 9.36 6.93
N VAL A 73 -14.93 8.71 6.13
CA VAL A 73 -13.54 8.44 6.51
C VAL A 73 -12.69 9.69 6.34
N GLU A 74 -12.12 10.18 7.44
CA GLU A 74 -11.16 11.28 7.40
C GLU A 74 -9.79 10.79 6.96
N ILE A 75 -9.24 11.43 5.93
CA ILE A 75 -7.91 11.13 5.40
C ILE A 75 -6.89 11.92 6.24
N PRO A 76 -5.98 11.25 6.97
CA PRO A 76 -5.04 11.97 7.80
C PRO A 76 -4.11 12.84 6.94
N PRO A 77 -3.69 14.01 7.46
CA PRO A 77 -2.73 14.83 6.74
C PRO A 77 -1.42 14.06 6.53
N PRO A 78 -0.64 14.39 5.48
CA PRO A 78 0.67 13.79 5.27
C PRO A 78 1.54 13.94 6.52
N GLY A 79 1.79 12.82 7.19
CA GLY A 79 2.67 12.77 8.35
C GLY A 79 4.13 12.87 7.94
N LYS A 80 4.96 13.46 8.80
CA LYS A 80 6.42 13.40 8.68
C LYS A 80 6.93 12.04 9.14
N ALA A 81 6.83 10.99 8.31
CA ALA A 81 7.66 9.77 8.48
C ALA A 81 7.51 8.76 7.32
N GLY A 82 8.60 8.54 6.59
CA GLY A 82 9.18 7.18 6.47
C GLY A 82 8.73 6.25 5.34
N GLY A 83 7.81 6.62 4.46
CA GLY A 83 7.49 5.82 3.27
C GLY A 83 8.17 6.42 2.04
N LEU A 84 9.17 5.73 1.49
CA LEU A 84 9.75 6.08 0.19
C LEU A 84 8.68 5.78 -0.88
N ILE A 85 7.80 6.74 -1.14
CA ILE A 85 6.82 6.64 -2.24
C ILE A 85 7.63 6.74 -3.52
N ASN A 86 8.04 5.60 -4.06
CA ASN A 86 8.73 5.57 -5.34
C ASN A 86 7.68 5.72 -6.44
N ARG A 87 7.36 6.96 -6.81
CA ARG A 87 6.59 7.27 -8.02
C ARG A 87 7.52 7.02 -9.20
N LEU A 88 7.56 5.80 -9.71
CA LEU A 88 8.23 5.54 -10.98
C LEU A 88 7.43 6.27 -12.07
N LEU A 89 8.01 7.37 -12.55
CA LEU A 89 7.52 8.09 -13.72
C LEU A 89 7.66 7.15 -14.93
N GLY A 90 6.63 6.36 -15.19
CA GLY A 90 6.46 5.61 -16.42
C GLY A 90 5.94 6.54 -17.51
N GLY A 91 6.82 7.39 -18.04
CA GLY A 91 6.59 8.03 -19.32
C GLY A 91 7.05 7.10 -20.45
N SER A 92 6.12 6.68 -21.31
CA SER A 92 6.24 6.57 -22.78
C SER A 92 4.89 6.13 -23.34
#